data_AF-X1P7C0-F1
#
_entry.id   AF-X1P7C0-F1
#
_cell.length_a   1.000
_cell.length_b   1.000
_cell.length_c   1.000
_cell.angle_alpha   90.00
_cell.angle_beta   90.00
_cell.angle_gamma   90.00
#
_symmetry.space_group_name_H-M   'P 1'
#
loop_
_entity.id
_entity.type
_entity.pdbx_description
1 polymer ?
#
loop_
_entity_poly.entity_id
_entity_poly.type
_entity_poly.pdbx_seq_one_letter_code
_entity_poly.pdbx_strand_id
1 'polypeptide(L)' 'MKELVELIAKSLVDDPDKVHVSQLDGEQSSIIELQVA' A
#
# COMPACT_ATOMS: atom_id res chain seq x y z
N MET A 1 4.79 8.00 2.35
CA MET A 1 3.33 7.85 2.08
C MET A 1 2.92 6.39 2.02
N LYS A 2 3.69 5.50 1.38
CA LYS A 2 3.47 4.04 1.41
C LYS A 2 3.07 3.48 2.78
N GLU A 3 3.85 3.76 3.83
CA GLU A 3 3.60 3.21 5.17
C GLU A 3 2.23 3.61 5.75
N LEU A 4 1.79 4.84 5.48
CA LEU A 4 0.48 5.30 5.90
C LEU A 4 -0.64 4.56 5.16
N VAL A 5 -0.47 4.37 3.84
CA VAL A 5 -1.43 3.60 3.02
C VAL A 5 -1.47 2.15 3.47
N GLU A 6 -0.32 1.54 3.76
CA GLU A 6 -0.21 0.18 4.27
C GLU A 6 -0.89 0.03 5.64
N LEU A 7 -0.67 0.97 6.56
CA LEU A 7 -1.33 0.99 7.88
C LEU A 7 -2.86 1.06 7.75
N ILE A 8 -3.36 1.95 6.88
CA ILE A 8 -4.80 2.10 6.64
C ILE A 8 -5.36 0.80 6.03
N ALA A 9 -4.72 0.27 4.99
CA ALA A 9 -5.18 -0.93 4.30
C ALA A 9 -5.23 -2.15 5.22
N LYS A 10 -4.18 -2.38 6.02
CA LYS A 10 -4.13 -3.45 7.03
C LYS A 10 -5.22 -3.32 8.09
N SER A 11 -5.68 -2.11 8.39
CA SER A 11 -6.73 -1.86 9.37
C SER A 11 -8.16 -2.10 8.83
N LEU A 12 -8.32 -2.28 7.50
CA LEU A 12 -9.62 -2.36 6.85
C LEU A 12 -9.96 -3.76 6.30
N VAL A 13 -9.06 -4.73 6.42
CA VAL A 13 -9.22 -6.08 5.86
C VAL A 13 -9.21 -7.15 6.95
N ASP A 14 -9.80 -8.31 6.63
CA ASP A 14 -9.88 -9.44 7.56
C ASP A 14 -8.52 -10.14 7.79
N ASP A 15 -7.63 -10.13 6.79
CA ASP A 15 -6.29 -10.71 6.84
C ASP A 15 -5.23 -9.67 6.46
N PRO A 16 -4.67 -8.94 7.45
CA PRO A 16 -3.68 -7.88 7.22
C PRO A 16 -2.38 -8.38 6.56
N ASP A 17 -2.04 -9.65 6.71
CA ASP A 17 -0.77 -10.20 6.19
C ASP A 17 -0.81 -10.37 4.66
N LYS A 18 -2.00 -10.36 4.07
CA LYS A 18 -2.19 -10.39 2.62
C LYS A 18 -2.13 -9.04 1.95
N VAL A 19 -1.97 -7.95 2.71
CA VAL A 19 -1.82 -6.61 2.15
C VAL A 19 -0.38 -6.44 1.67
N HIS A 20 -0.22 -6.22 0.36
CA HIS A 20 1.06 -5.83 -0.23
C HIS A 20 0.96 -4.41 -0.81
N VAL A 21 1.93 -3.57 -0.44
CA VAL A 21 2.04 -2.20 -0.97
C VAL A 21 3.42 -1.99 -1.57
N SER A 22 3.48 -1.56 -2.82
CA SER A 22 4.70 -1.13 -3.51
C SER A 22 4.63 0.37 -3.80
N GLN A 23 5.79 1.01 -3.92
CA GLN A 23 5.90 2.41 -4.33
C GLN A 23 6.95 2.52 -5.43
N LEU A 24 6.59 3.17 -6.53
CA LEU A 24 7.49 3.57 -7.61
C LEU A 24 7.57 5.09 -7.63
N ASP A 25 8.79 5.61 -7.47
CA ASP A 25 9.07 7.04 -7.54
C ASP A 25 9.53 7.43 -8.94
N GLY A 26 8.86 8.41 -9.54
CA GLY A 26 9.25 9.10 -10.76
C GLY A 26 9.69 10.53 -10.47
N GLU A 27 10.14 11.25 -11.50
CA GLU A 27 10.69 12.61 -11.32
C GLU A 27 9.66 13.64 -10.82
N GLN A 28 8.38 13.47 -11.15
CA GLN A 28 7.31 14.41 -10.77
C GLN A 28 6.15 13.77 -10.02
N SER A 29 6.17 12.45 -9.82
CA SER A 29 5.07 11.72 -9.21
C SER A 29 5.56 10.43 -8.54
N SER A 30 4.75 9.93 -7.62
CA SER A 30 4.92 8.60 -7.05
C SER A 30 3.67 7.78 -7.31
N ILE A 31 3.84 6.55 -7.75
CA ILE A 31 2.77 5.56 -7.89
C ILE A 31 2.82 4.65 -6.67
N ILE A 32 1.67 4.41 -6.06
CA ILE A 32 1.50 3.44 -4.97
C ILE A 32 0.59 2.34 -5.49
N GLU A 33 1.11 1.12 -5.61
CA GLU A 33 0.29 -0.04 -5.94
C GLU A 33 -0.08 -0.78 -4.66
N LEU A 34 -1.35 -1.17 -4.54
CA LEU A 34 -1.90 -1.90 -3.42
C LEU A 34 -2.57 -3.16 -3.95
N GLN A 35 -2.22 -4.31 -3.37
CA GLN A 35 -2.81 -5.61 -3.68
C GLN A 35 -3.27 -6.28 -2.39
N VAL A 36 -4.45 -6.90 -2.46
CA VAL A 36 -5.08 -7.68 -1.37
C VAL A 36 -5.66 -8.95 -1.98
N ALA A 37 -5.44 -10.10 -1.34
CA ALA A 37 -5.86 -11.42 -1.80
C ALA A 37 -6.84 -12.13 -0.85
#